data_AF-A0A2P2D241-F1
#
_entry.id   AF-A0A2P2D241-F1
#
_cell.length_a   1.000
_cell.length_b   1.000
_cell.length_c   1.000
_cell.angle_alpha   90.00
_cell.angle_beta   90.00
_cell.angle_gamma   90.00
#
_symmetry.space_group_name_H-M   'P 1'
#
loop_
_entity.id
_entity.type
_entity.pdbx_description
1 polymer ?
#
loop_
_entity_poly.entity_id
_entity_poly.type
_entity_poly.pdbx_seq_one_letter_code
_entity_poly.pdbx_strand_id
1 'polypeptide(L)'
;MGALYLGLRLVHSELVAARLSQVDTSQFESWQDYVYFLAAEAIAIVREDPAMMRVVYGVRTEETMHVGKELDSKIASIALKQVMERFALPFWPDAARKVSIAVALIDSVFRFSFREQGTITDEIVREAGRAAVAYLRCYLPEYVDSRH
;
A
#
# COMPACT_ATOMS: atom_id res chain seq x y z
N MET A 1 10.06 26.41 -2.61
CA MET A 1 9.33 25.34 -3.33
C MET A 1 9.18 24.05 -2.53
N GLY A 2 10.08 23.66 -1.61
CA GLY A 2 9.98 22.37 -0.87
C GLY A 2 8.78 22.20 0.08
N ALA A 3 8.38 23.25 0.82
CA ALA A 3 7.33 23.14 1.85
C ALA A 3 5.92 22.82 1.30
N LEU A 4 5.58 23.32 0.10
CA LEU A 4 4.28 23.03 -0.55
C LEU A 4 4.17 21.55 -0.94
N TYR A 5 5.22 20.99 -1.56
CA TYR A 5 5.26 19.57 -1.95
C TYR A 5 5.24 18.65 -0.73
N LEU A 6 5.90 19.05 0.35
CA LEU A 6 5.84 18.32 1.62
C LEU A 6 4.43 18.33 2.21
N GLY A 7 3.75 19.48 2.19
CA GLY A 7 2.37 19.63 2.64
C GLY A 7 1.38 18.77 1.86
N LEU A 8 1.44 18.77 0.52
CA LEU A 8 0.59 17.91 -0.31
C LEU A 8 0.83 16.42 -0.02
N ARG A 9 2.09 16.03 0.21
CA ARG A 9 2.44 14.65 0.53
C ARG A 9 1.90 14.21 1.89
N LEU A 10 1.89 15.10 2.89
CA LEU A 10 1.30 14.84 4.20
C LEU A 10 -0.23 14.69 4.12
N VAL A 11 -0.92 15.62 3.45
CA VAL A 11 -2.38 15.55 3.25
C VAL A 11 -2.78 14.26 2.53
N HIS A 12 -2.04 13.89 1.48
CA HIS A 12 -2.24 12.63 0.79
C HIS A 12 -2.01 11.42 1.69
N SER A 13 -0.96 11.45 2.51
CA SER A 13 -0.66 10.38 3.47
C SER A 13 -1.82 10.17 4.45
N GLU A 14 -2.42 11.26 4.94
CA GLU A 14 -3.59 11.21 5.81
C GLU A 14 -4.82 10.69 5.10
N LEU A 15 -5.06 11.12 3.86
CA LEU A 15 -6.20 10.68 3.06
C LEU A 15 -6.16 9.18 2.76
N VAL A 16 -4.99 8.65 2.38
CA VAL A 16 -4.79 7.20 2.18
C VAL A 16 -5.09 6.43 3.45
N ALA A 17 -4.49 6.84 4.57
CA ALA A 17 -4.73 6.16 5.83
C ALA A 17 -6.20 6.25 6.28
N ALA A 18 -6.87 7.39 6.06
CA ALA A 18 -8.27 7.58 6.41
C ALA A 18 -9.20 6.69 5.59
N ARG A 19 -9.02 6.63 4.26
CA ARG A 19 -9.81 5.76 3.38
C ARG A 19 -9.61 4.30 3.73
N LEU A 20 -8.36 3.86 3.87
CA LEU A 20 -8.07 2.48 4.25
C LEU A 20 -8.71 2.10 5.58
N SER A 21 -8.72 2.99 6.56
CA SER A 21 -9.32 2.73 7.88
C SER A 21 -10.85 2.56 7.85
N GLN A 22 -11.53 3.01 6.79
CA GLN A 22 -12.99 2.93 6.63
C GLN A 22 -13.44 1.75 5.77
N VAL A 23 -12.52 0.96 5.25
CA VAL A 23 -12.83 -0.18 4.38
C VAL A 23 -13.58 -1.24 5.16
N ASP A 24 -14.73 -1.66 4.62
CA ASP A 24 -15.42 -2.87 5.05
C ASP A 24 -14.63 -4.09 4.58
N THR A 25 -13.98 -4.79 5.52
CA THR A 25 -13.14 -5.95 5.21
C THR A 25 -13.95 -7.23 4.95
N SER A 26 -15.25 -7.23 5.24
CA SER A 26 -16.12 -8.38 5.04
C SER A 26 -16.32 -8.73 3.55
N GLN A 27 -16.11 -7.76 2.66
CA GLN A 27 -16.18 -7.93 1.20
C GLN A 27 -15.06 -8.81 0.63
N PHE A 28 -13.97 -9.02 1.37
CA PHE A 28 -12.82 -9.79 0.88
C PHE A 28 -13.00 -11.27 1.23
N GLU A 29 -12.89 -12.13 0.21
CA GLU A 29 -12.99 -13.58 0.33
C GLU A 29 -11.65 -14.20 0.78
N SER A 30 -10.53 -13.56 0.41
CA SER A 30 -9.18 -13.99 0.76
C SER A 30 -8.27 -12.83 1.16
N TRP A 31 -7.16 -13.13 1.84
CA TRP A 31 -6.16 -12.12 2.17
C TRP A 31 -5.48 -11.57 0.89
N GLN A 32 -5.43 -12.36 -0.18
CA GLN A 32 -4.91 -11.97 -1.48
C GLN A 32 -5.79 -10.88 -2.10
N ASP A 33 -7.12 -11.03 -2.04
CA ASP A 33 -8.05 -10.01 -2.54
C ASP A 33 -7.84 -8.69 -1.81
N TYR A 34 -7.66 -8.76 -0.49
CA TYR A 34 -7.34 -7.60 0.32
C TYR A 34 -6.02 -6.92 -0.10
N VAL A 35 -4.97 -7.68 -0.41
CA VAL A 35 -3.68 -7.14 -0.88
C VAL A 35 -3.80 -6.50 -2.27
N TYR A 36 -4.56 -7.11 -3.20
CA TYR A 36 -4.85 -6.49 -4.50
C TYR A 36 -5.65 -5.19 -4.34
N PHE A 37 -6.64 -5.19 -3.45
CA PHE A 37 -7.40 -4.00 -3.09
C PHE A 37 -6.47 -2.90 -2.55
N LEU A 38 -5.55 -3.22 -1.64
CA LEU A 38 -4.58 -2.25 -1.11
C LEU A 38 -3.75 -1.58 -2.21
N ALA A 39 -3.27 -2.35 -3.18
CA ALA A 39 -2.53 -1.79 -4.31
C ALA A 39 -3.41 -0.85 -5.16
N ALA A 40 -4.66 -1.23 -5.41
CA ALA A 40 -5.60 -0.43 -6.18
C ALA A 40 -5.98 0.88 -5.44
N GLU A 41 -6.25 0.81 -4.14
CA GLU A 41 -6.65 1.97 -3.34
C GLU A 41 -5.50 2.98 -3.22
N ALA A 42 -4.26 2.49 -3.03
CA ALA A 42 -3.07 3.34 -2.98
C ALA A 42 -2.91 4.19 -4.25
N ILE A 43 -3.23 3.65 -5.44
CA ILE A 43 -3.13 4.41 -6.68
C ILE A 43 -4.37 5.26 -6.97
N ALA A 44 -5.56 4.83 -6.53
CA ALA A 44 -6.81 5.51 -6.81
C ALA A 44 -6.76 6.95 -6.26
N ILE A 45 -6.25 7.11 -5.05
CA ILE A 45 -6.09 8.41 -4.38
C ILE A 45 -5.08 9.29 -5.09
N VAL A 46 -3.98 8.72 -5.59
CA VAL A 46 -2.99 9.47 -6.37
C VAL A 46 -3.56 9.91 -7.72
N ARG A 47 -4.44 9.12 -8.33
CA ARG A 47 -5.05 9.40 -9.64
C ARG A 47 -6.12 10.49 -9.59
N GLU A 48 -6.63 10.86 -8.43
CA GLU A 48 -7.58 11.97 -8.28
C GLU A 48 -6.97 13.32 -8.68
N ASP A 49 -5.64 13.45 -8.61
CA ASP A 49 -4.91 14.63 -9.06
C ASP A 49 -3.61 14.24 -9.79
N PRO A 50 -3.48 14.50 -11.10
CA PRO A 50 -2.23 14.25 -11.84
C PRO A 50 -0.98 14.91 -11.24
N ALA A 51 -1.14 16.04 -10.53
CA ALA A 51 -0.03 16.69 -9.82
C ALA A 51 0.44 15.82 -8.63
N MET A 52 -0.47 15.11 -7.96
CA MET A 52 -0.14 14.22 -6.85
C MET A 52 0.77 13.08 -7.27
N MET A 53 0.61 12.54 -8.48
CA MET A 53 1.48 11.48 -8.99
C MET A 53 2.95 11.93 -9.09
N ARG A 54 3.18 13.17 -9.56
CA ARG A 54 4.51 13.78 -9.59
C ARG A 54 5.04 14.10 -8.20
N VAL A 55 4.19 14.52 -7.27
CA VAL A 55 4.58 14.81 -5.87
C VAL A 55 5.00 13.52 -5.14
N VAL A 56 4.30 12.41 -5.36
CA VAL A 56 4.53 11.14 -4.65
C VAL A 56 5.69 10.35 -5.27
N TYR A 57 5.73 10.25 -6.60
CA TYR A 57 6.65 9.38 -7.34
C TYR A 57 7.77 10.10 -8.09
N GLY A 58 7.75 11.45 -8.15
CA GLY A 58 8.81 12.26 -8.74
C GLY A 58 10.09 12.34 -7.90
N VAL A 59 10.89 13.38 -8.15
CA VAL A 59 12.20 13.59 -7.51
C VAL A 59 12.05 13.67 -5.98
N ARG A 60 12.87 12.90 -5.26
CA ARG A 60 12.84 12.83 -3.78
C ARG A 60 13.98 13.64 -3.16
N THR A 61 13.66 14.36 -2.09
CA THR A 61 14.60 14.88 -1.07
C THR A 61 14.60 13.96 0.15
N GLU A 62 15.59 14.08 1.04
CA GLU A 62 15.63 13.32 2.30
C GLU A 62 14.35 13.48 3.14
N GLU A 63 13.80 14.70 3.21
CA GLU A 63 12.57 14.98 3.96
C GLU A 63 11.37 14.24 3.35
N THR A 64 11.24 14.25 2.01
CA THR A 64 10.16 13.51 1.32
C THR A 64 10.34 12.00 1.43
N MET A 65 11.58 11.51 1.64
CA MET A 65 11.82 10.11 1.95
C MET A 65 11.32 9.76 3.35
N HIS A 66 11.59 10.61 4.34
CA HIS A 66 11.13 10.41 5.72
C HIS A 66 9.61 10.36 5.82
N VAL A 67 8.91 11.36 5.27
CA VAL A 67 7.44 11.40 5.26
C VAL A 67 6.84 10.19 4.53
N GLY A 68 7.46 9.77 3.41
CA GLY A 68 7.03 8.55 2.71
C GLY A 68 7.11 7.31 3.61
N LYS A 69 8.18 7.17 4.40
CA LYS A 69 8.38 6.03 5.30
C LYS A 69 7.36 6.00 6.44
N GLU A 70 6.96 7.16 6.97
CA GLU A 70 5.91 7.25 7.99
C GLU A 70 4.56 6.80 7.43
N LEU A 71 4.22 7.24 6.22
CA LEU A 71 3.03 6.77 5.52
C LEU A 71 3.04 5.26 5.31
N ASP A 72 4.12 4.71 4.77
CA ASP A 72 4.24 3.26 4.50
C ASP A 72 4.06 2.45 5.79
N SER A 73 4.60 2.95 6.91
CA SER A 73 4.46 2.33 8.23
C SER A 73 3.02 2.38 8.75
N LYS A 74 2.30 3.50 8.52
CA LYS A 74 0.89 3.66 8.90
C LYS A 74 -0.01 2.76 8.06
N ILE A 75 0.20 2.71 6.74
CA ILE A 75 -0.52 1.80 5.83
C ILE A 75 -0.28 0.36 6.25
N ALA A 76 0.97 -0.03 6.52
CA ALA A 76 1.29 -1.39 6.95
C ALA A 76 0.61 -1.78 8.27
N SER A 77 0.51 -0.84 9.21
CA SER A 77 -0.16 -1.07 10.50
C SER A 77 -1.67 -1.25 10.34
N ILE A 78 -2.32 -0.40 9.52
CA ILE A 78 -3.75 -0.54 9.19
C ILE A 78 -3.97 -1.87 8.47
N ALA A 79 -3.13 -2.19 7.49
CA ALA A 79 -3.23 -3.41 6.71
C ALA A 79 -3.11 -4.67 7.55
N LEU A 80 -2.12 -4.70 8.44
CA LEU A 80 -1.95 -5.82 9.36
C LEU A 80 -3.16 -5.97 10.29
N LYS A 81 -3.66 -4.87 10.85
CA LYS A 81 -4.84 -4.91 11.72
C LYS A 81 -6.05 -5.49 10.98
N GLN A 82 -6.36 -4.94 9.80
CA GLN A 82 -7.51 -5.36 9.00
C GLN A 82 -7.43 -6.83 8.56
N VAL A 83 -6.26 -7.29 8.11
CA VAL A 83 -6.10 -8.70 7.71
C VAL A 83 -6.19 -9.65 8.91
N MET A 84 -5.69 -9.27 10.08
CA MET A 84 -5.78 -10.08 11.30
C MET A 84 -7.20 -10.11 11.90
N GLU A 85 -7.96 -9.02 11.74
CA GLU A 85 -9.36 -8.95 12.15
C GLU A 85 -10.27 -9.75 11.21
N ARG A 86 -9.97 -9.75 9.91
CA ARG A 86 -10.79 -10.44 8.90
C ARG A 86 -10.45 -11.92 8.75
N PHE A 87 -9.20 -12.34 8.91
CA PHE A 87 -8.76 -13.70 8.60
C PHE A 87 -8.13 -14.41 9.81
N ALA A 88 -8.39 -15.70 9.92
CA ALA A 88 -7.82 -16.60 10.92
C ALA A 88 -6.36 -16.95 10.56
N LEU A 89 -5.49 -15.95 10.55
CA LEU A 89 -4.07 -16.14 10.22
C LEU A 89 -3.40 -17.05 11.26
N PRO A 90 -2.48 -17.94 10.82
CA PRO A 90 -1.67 -18.73 11.73
C PRO A 90 -0.74 -17.82 12.55
N PHE A 91 -0.02 -18.41 13.51
CA PHE A 91 1.04 -17.70 14.20
C PHE A 91 2.02 -17.10 13.18
N TRP A 92 2.14 -15.77 13.19
CA TRP A 92 2.87 -15.02 12.18
C TRP A 92 3.97 -14.18 12.85
N PRO A 93 5.17 -14.76 13.07
CA PRO A 93 6.31 -14.03 13.61
C PRO A 93 6.65 -12.81 12.76
N ASP A 94 6.96 -11.69 13.41
CA ASP A 94 7.36 -10.44 12.76
C ASP A 94 6.36 -9.94 11.70
N ALA A 95 5.07 -10.23 11.87
CA ALA A 95 4.00 -9.87 10.92
C ALA A 95 4.09 -8.40 10.49
N ALA A 96 4.26 -7.47 11.44
CA ALA A 96 4.39 -6.04 11.14
C ALA A 96 5.52 -5.74 10.16
N ARG A 97 6.71 -6.29 10.39
CA ARG A 97 7.86 -6.10 9.49
C ARG A 97 7.59 -6.69 8.10
N LYS A 98 6.96 -7.86 8.05
CA LYS A 98 6.62 -8.54 6.78
C LYS A 98 5.59 -7.74 5.99
N VAL A 99 4.54 -7.25 6.62
CA VAL A 99 3.55 -6.37 5.98
C VAL A 99 4.20 -5.07 5.50
N SER A 100 5.08 -4.45 6.28
CA SER A 100 5.82 -3.27 5.82
C SER A 100 6.65 -3.52 4.56
N ILE A 101 7.27 -4.70 4.43
CA ILE A 101 7.98 -5.08 3.21
C ILE A 101 7.01 -5.26 2.04
N ALA A 102 5.84 -5.87 2.25
CA ALA A 102 4.82 -6.01 1.21
C ALA A 102 4.31 -4.66 0.69
N VAL A 103 4.05 -3.70 1.59
CA VAL A 103 3.69 -2.31 1.22
C VAL A 103 4.82 -1.64 0.43
N ALA A 104 6.07 -1.80 0.89
CA ALA A 104 7.23 -1.25 0.18
C ALA A 104 7.43 -1.87 -1.22
N LEU A 105 7.08 -3.16 -1.42
CA LEU A 105 7.10 -3.80 -2.74
C LEU A 105 6.08 -3.16 -3.68
N ILE A 106 4.85 -2.91 -3.21
CA ILE A 106 3.82 -2.21 -3.99
C ILE A 106 4.33 -0.83 -4.44
N ASP A 107 4.79 -0.02 -3.49
CA ASP A 107 5.32 1.32 -3.77
C ASP A 107 6.54 1.29 -4.71
N SER A 108 7.39 0.26 -4.60
CA SER A 108 8.56 0.10 -5.48
C SER A 108 8.17 -0.18 -6.93
N VAL A 109 7.15 -1.01 -7.17
CA VAL A 109 6.63 -1.29 -8.51
C VAL A 109 6.00 -0.03 -9.14
N PHE A 110 5.28 0.76 -8.34
CA PHE A 110 4.76 2.06 -8.77
C PHE A 110 5.85 3.06 -9.14
N ARG A 111 6.89 3.17 -8.30
CA ARG A 111 8.05 4.01 -8.60
C ARG A 111 8.78 3.57 -9.86
N PHE A 112 8.90 2.26 -10.08
CA PHE A 112 9.53 1.72 -11.29
C PHE A 112 8.78 2.17 -12.55
N SER A 113 7.47 1.92 -12.61
CA SER A 113 6.62 2.33 -13.74
C SER A 113 6.63 3.84 -13.96
N PHE A 114 6.48 4.62 -12.89
CA PHE A 114 6.43 6.07 -12.99
C PHE A 114 7.75 6.66 -13.52
N ARG A 115 8.90 6.10 -13.16
CA ARG A 115 10.20 6.53 -13.68
C ARG A 115 10.38 6.21 -15.15
N GLU A 116 9.85 5.07 -15.60
CA GLU A 116 10.00 4.62 -16.99
C GLU A 116 9.02 5.36 -17.92
N GLN A 117 7.75 5.50 -17.51
CA GLN A 117 6.65 5.89 -18.39
C GLN A 117 5.94 7.17 -17.93
N GLY A 118 6.29 7.72 -16.76
CA GLY A 118 5.62 8.90 -16.19
C GLY A 118 4.19 8.64 -15.70
N THR A 119 3.75 7.38 -15.70
CA THR A 119 2.39 6.97 -15.35
C THR A 119 2.39 5.59 -14.67
N ILE A 120 1.26 5.24 -14.07
CA ILE A 120 1.02 3.94 -13.42
C ILE A 120 -0.29 3.39 -13.98
N THR A 121 -0.19 2.37 -14.83
CA THR A 121 -1.34 1.73 -15.50
C THR A 121 -2.00 0.68 -14.60
N ASP A 122 -3.21 0.24 -14.94
CA ASP A 122 -3.89 -0.83 -14.19
C ASP A 122 -3.15 -2.17 -14.24
N GLU A 123 -2.37 -2.40 -15.30
CA GLU A 123 -1.48 -3.56 -15.39
C GLU A 123 -0.39 -3.51 -14.33
N ILE A 124 0.23 -2.34 -14.14
CA ILE A 124 1.24 -2.13 -13.10
C ILE A 124 0.63 -2.25 -11.70
N VAL A 125 -0.61 -1.83 -11.50
CA VAL A 125 -1.36 -2.03 -10.25
C VAL A 125 -1.53 -3.50 -9.94
N ARG A 126 -1.93 -4.29 -10.92
CA ARG A 126 -2.02 -5.76 -10.76
C ARG A 126 -0.65 -6.37 -10.49
N GLU A 127 0.41 -5.92 -11.14
CA GLU A 127 1.76 -6.43 -10.86
C GLU A 127 2.29 -6.07 -9.47
N ALA A 128 1.99 -4.87 -8.98
CA ALA A 128 2.32 -4.47 -7.62
C ALA A 128 1.64 -5.39 -6.58
N GLY A 129 0.34 -5.65 -6.77
CA GLY A 129 -0.40 -6.61 -5.95
C GLY A 129 0.17 -8.02 -6.05
N ARG A 130 0.50 -8.49 -7.27
CA ARG A 130 1.08 -9.81 -7.51
C ARG A 130 2.40 -9.99 -6.77
N ALA A 131 3.29 -8.99 -6.83
CA ALA A 131 4.57 -9.01 -6.14
C ALA A 131 4.41 -9.09 -4.62
N ALA A 132 3.49 -8.30 -4.04
CA ALA A 132 3.20 -8.32 -2.62
C ALA A 132 2.58 -9.65 -2.16
N VAL A 133 1.62 -10.19 -2.91
CA VAL A 133 1.01 -11.50 -2.65
C VAL A 133 2.06 -12.61 -2.71
N ALA A 134 2.90 -12.62 -3.76
CA ALA A 134 3.96 -13.63 -3.90
C ALA A 134 4.94 -13.61 -2.72
N TYR A 135 5.32 -12.42 -2.25
CA TYR A 135 6.15 -12.27 -1.06
C TYR A 135 5.45 -12.77 0.22
N LEU A 136 4.18 -12.43 0.43
CA LEU A 136 3.43 -12.84 1.62
C LEU A 136 3.14 -14.35 1.67
N ARG A 137 3.00 -15.01 0.51
CA ARG A 137 2.90 -16.48 0.41
C ARG A 137 4.09 -17.23 1.01
N CYS A 138 5.25 -16.59 1.14
CA CYS A 138 6.39 -17.17 1.84
C CYS A 138 6.13 -17.36 3.35
N TYR A 139 5.08 -16.75 3.90
CA TYR A 139 4.78 -16.72 5.34
C TYR A 139 3.32 -17.04 5.68
N LEU A 140 2.41 -16.92 4.72
CA LEU A 140 0.99 -17.19 4.89
C LEU A 140 0.55 -18.38 4.03
N PRO A 141 -0.35 -19.25 4.53
CA PRO A 141 -1.00 -20.27 3.72
C PRO A 141 -1.83 -19.65 2.59
N GLU A 142 -2.01 -20.41 1.52
CA GLU A 142 -2.85 -19.99 0.39
C GLU A 142 -4.30 -19.76 0.82
N TYR A 143 -4.81 -20.61 1.72
CA TYR A 143 -6.18 -20.58 2.20
C TYR A 143 -6.19 -20.41 3.72
N VAL A 144 -6.97 -19.45 4.20
CA VAL A 144 -7.21 -19.16 5.61
C VAL A 144 -8.71 -18.90 5.79
N ASP A 145 -9.27 -19.35 6.91
CA ASP A 145 -10.67 -19.10 7.19
C ASP A 145 -10.91 -17.60 7.47
N SER A 146 -12.07 -17.11 7.09
CA SER A 146 -12.52 -15.79 7.55
C SER A 146 -12.93 -15.86 9.02
N ARG A 147 -12.65 -14.80 9.77
CA ARG A 147 -13.20 -14.60 11.11
C ARG A 147 -14.65 -14.10 10.96
N HIS A 148 -15.53 -14.64 11.82
CA HIS A 148 -16.93 -14.23 11.95
C HIS A 148 -17.06 -13.02 12.86
#